data_AF-A0A822D721-F1
#
_entry.id   AF-A0A822D721-F1
#
_cell.length_a   1.000
_cell.length_b   1.000
_cell.length_c   1.000
_cell.angle_alpha   90.00
_cell.angle_beta   90.00
_cell.angle_gamma   90.00
#
_symmetry.space_group_name_H-M   'P 1'
#
loop_
_entity.id
_entity.type
_entity.pdbx_description
1 polymer ?
#
loop_
_entity_poly.entity_id
_entity_poly.type
_entity_poly.pdbx_seq_one_letter_code
_entity_poly.pdbx_strand_id
1 'polypeptide(L)'
;LFFRERRTDFVTRTHLRHTSHKGLQLVLNFLYTGELTLTFRNVNDILNCAKELDIGKIFEICEEFLSTFEKRHVFRVLELSRRYGMKKSFYESHYYLSKNFNQCINMKNFLQLPYTTISNILADETIQNRDETIVLSRILNWITSNHVENSQIIMHLFKRIRWNKLDYEQQREWLTASHELAENSKLTLLIKEQMTLAYEKSNRRSSSTSKPIEQKLNLNGSDSRQTNRNRHRS
;
A
#
# COMPACT_ATOMS: atom_id res chain seq x y z
N LEU A 1 -49.84 51.79 -19.53
CA LEU A 1 -50.37 50.61 -20.28
C LEU A 1 -49.45 50.43 -21.48
N PHE A 2 -48.39 49.63 -21.45
CA PHE A 2 -48.39 48.18 -21.26
C PHE A 2 -47.08 47.72 -20.59
N PHE A 3 -47.24 47.09 -19.43
CA PHE A 3 -46.33 46.10 -18.88
C PHE A 3 -46.03 45.02 -19.93
N ARG A 4 -44.77 44.57 -20.02
CA ARG A 4 -44.34 43.26 -19.46
C ARG A 4 -42.99 42.88 -20.08
N GLU A 5 -41.95 43.25 -19.35
CA GLU A 5 -40.61 42.69 -19.45
C GLU A 5 -40.74 41.16 -19.35
N ARG A 6 -40.60 40.44 -20.48
CA ARG A 6 -40.45 38.99 -20.45
C ARG A 6 -39.00 38.69 -20.07
N ARG A 7 -38.67 38.79 -18.77
CA ARG A 7 -37.67 37.88 -18.21
C ARG A 7 -38.31 36.51 -18.22
N THR A 8 -38.14 35.78 -19.30
CA THR A 8 -38.25 34.33 -19.22
C THR A 8 -37.08 33.92 -18.34
N ASP A 9 -37.35 33.71 -17.06
CA ASP A 9 -36.39 33.07 -16.17
C ASP A 9 -36.05 31.72 -16.81
N PHE A 10 -34.89 31.63 -17.45
CA PHE A 10 -34.35 30.39 -17.94
C PHE A 10 -33.98 29.58 -16.70
N VAL A 11 -34.96 28.89 -16.13
CA VAL A 11 -34.75 27.93 -15.05
C VAL A 11 -34.10 26.71 -15.66
N THR A 12 -32.78 26.79 -15.83
CA THR A 12 -31.96 25.68 -16.26
C THR A 12 -31.81 24.74 -15.07
N ARG A 13 -32.44 23.57 -15.13
CA ARG A 13 -32.27 22.54 -14.10
C ARG A 13 -30.95 21.82 -14.31
N THR A 14 -30.04 21.97 -13.37
CA THR A 14 -28.76 21.25 -13.36
C THR A 14 -28.86 20.05 -12.43
N HIS A 15 -28.63 18.85 -12.97
CA HIS A 15 -28.58 17.63 -12.18
C HIS A 15 -27.13 17.36 -11.74
N LEU A 16 -26.89 17.50 -10.43
CA LEU A 16 -25.63 17.10 -9.80
C LEU A 16 -25.70 15.60 -9.49
N ARG A 17 -24.80 14.80 -10.08
CA ARG A 17 -24.83 13.33 -10.04
C ARG A 17 -23.98 12.76 -8.91
N HIS A 18 -22.99 13.52 -8.45
CA HIS A 18 -21.96 13.02 -7.53
C HIS A 18 -21.94 13.77 -6.19
N THR A 19 -22.94 14.61 -5.97
CA THR A 19 -23.05 15.48 -4.79
C THR A 19 -24.17 15.02 -3.86
N SER A 20 -23.86 14.87 -2.58
CA SER A 20 -24.88 14.62 -1.55
C SER A 20 -25.66 15.90 -1.23
N HIS A 21 -26.94 15.79 -0.85
CA HIS A 21 -27.74 16.94 -0.43
C HIS A 21 -27.05 17.75 0.68
N LYS A 22 -26.41 17.07 1.63
CA LYS A 22 -25.65 17.69 2.73
C LYS A 22 -24.42 18.44 2.22
N GLY A 23 -23.66 17.84 1.30
CA GLY A 23 -22.50 18.49 0.69
C GLY A 23 -22.90 19.75 -0.07
N LEU A 24 -23.98 19.69 -0.86
CA LEU A 24 -24.52 20.84 -1.57
C LEU A 24 -24.95 21.95 -0.62
N GLN A 25 -25.71 21.62 0.43
CA GLN A 25 -26.17 22.60 1.41
C GLN A 25 -25.01 23.32 2.08
N LEU A 26 -23.96 22.60 2.50
CA LEU A 26 -22.79 23.20 3.14
C LEU A 26 -22.00 24.11 2.18
N VAL A 27 -21.83 23.67 0.94
CA VAL A 27 -21.14 24.48 -0.09
C VAL A 27 -21.95 25.73 -0.44
N LEU A 28 -23.27 25.62 -0.59
CA LEU A 28 -24.14 26.77 -0.84
C LEU A 28 -24.09 27.75 0.33
N ASN A 29 -24.22 27.26 1.57
CA ASN A 29 -24.10 28.12 2.75
C ASN A 29 -22.78 28.89 2.74
N PHE A 30 -21.66 28.23 2.45
CA PHE A 30 -20.37 28.88 2.30
C PHE A 30 -20.36 29.95 1.20
N LEU A 31 -20.97 29.69 0.04
CA LEU A 31 -21.05 30.68 -1.04
C LEU A 31 -21.85 31.94 -0.64
N TYR A 32 -22.85 31.79 0.23
CA TYR A 32 -23.67 32.91 0.70
C TYR A 32 -23.11 33.63 1.94
N THR A 33 -22.41 32.93 2.84
CA THR A 33 -21.94 33.50 4.12
C THR A 33 -20.43 33.68 4.22
N GLY A 34 -19.65 32.99 3.38
CA GLY A 34 -18.20 32.90 3.49
C GLY A 34 -17.70 31.94 4.59
N GLU A 35 -18.59 31.27 5.31
CA GLU A 35 -18.24 30.38 6.43
C GLU A 35 -18.38 28.90 6.06
N LEU A 36 -17.36 28.09 6.37
CA LEU A 36 -17.35 26.64 6.09
C LEU A 36 -16.83 25.84 7.27
N THR A 37 -17.70 25.04 7.89
CA THR A 37 -17.33 24.16 9.01
C THR A 37 -16.92 22.78 8.51
N LEU A 38 -15.61 22.50 8.59
CA LEU A 38 -15.03 21.22 8.16
C LEU A 38 -14.95 20.20 9.30
N THR A 39 -15.30 18.97 8.98
CA THR A 39 -15.14 17.78 9.83
C THR A 39 -14.76 16.59 8.97
N PHE A 40 -14.13 15.57 9.56
CA PHE A 40 -13.89 14.34 8.81
C PHE A 40 -15.20 13.68 8.32
N ARG A 41 -16.36 13.94 8.91
CA ARG A 41 -17.63 13.35 8.43
C ARG A 41 -18.15 14.02 7.16
N ASN A 42 -17.96 15.33 7.00
CA ASN A 42 -18.52 16.10 5.87
C ASN A 42 -17.49 16.43 4.78
N VAL A 43 -16.18 16.39 5.06
CA VAL A 43 -15.13 16.84 4.14
C VAL A 43 -15.19 16.14 2.77
N ASN A 44 -15.51 14.85 2.74
CA ASN A 44 -15.62 14.12 1.48
C ASN A 44 -16.81 14.61 0.63
N ASP A 45 -17.95 14.86 1.25
CA ASP A 45 -19.15 15.35 0.57
C ASP A 45 -18.95 16.77 0.04
N ILE A 46 -18.30 17.62 0.84
CA ILE A 46 -17.91 18.98 0.47
C ILE A 46 -16.96 18.95 -0.72
N LEU A 47 -15.93 18.10 -0.69
CA LEU A 47 -14.95 17.99 -1.78
C LEU A 47 -15.55 17.44 -3.07
N ASN A 48 -16.47 16.46 -2.99
CA ASN A 48 -17.19 16.00 -4.18
C ASN A 48 -18.03 17.13 -4.80
N CYS A 49 -18.74 17.89 -3.96
CA CYS A 49 -19.55 19.03 -4.39
C CYS A 49 -18.69 20.14 -5.01
N ALA A 50 -17.61 20.53 -4.32
CA ALA A 50 -16.68 21.55 -4.80
C ALA A 50 -16.02 21.13 -6.13
N LYS A 51 -15.77 19.83 -6.34
CA LYS A 51 -15.27 19.31 -7.60
C LYS A 51 -16.30 19.42 -8.72
N GLU A 52 -17.55 19.09 -8.45
CA GLU A 52 -18.62 19.11 -9.45
C GLU A 52 -19.01 20.55 -9.84
N LEU A 53 -18.89 21.50 -8.90
CA LEU A 53 -19.16 22.93 -9.11
C LEU A 53 -17.92 23.75 -9.47
N ASP A 54 -16.74 23.13 -9.55
CA ASP A 54 -15.45 23.75 -9.84
C ASP A 54 -15.07 24.94 -8.93
N ILE A 55 -15.31 24.78 -7.62
CA ILE A 55 -15.05 25.83 -6.63
C ILE A 55 -13.65 25.64 -6.01
N GLY A 56 -12.64 26.16 -6.68
CA GLY A 56 -11.22 26.06 -6.28
C GLY A 56 -10.96 26.50 -4.83
N LYS A 57 -11.62 27.55 -4.35
CA LYS A 57 -11.39 28.09 -3.00
C LYS A 57 -11.64 27.08 -1.88
N ILE A 58 -12.61 26.18 -2.06
CA ILE A 58 -12.93 25.15 -1.07
C ILE A 58 -11.81 24.11 -0.97
N PHE A 59 -11.12 23.82 -2.07
CA PHE A 59 -9.97 22.90 -2.07
C PHE A 59 -8.81 23.45 -1.24
N GLU A 60 -8.52 24.75 -1.31
CA GLU A 60 -7.50 25.39 -0.48
C GLU A 60 -7.80 25.25 1.01
N ILE A 61 -9.04 25.56 1.41
CA ILE A 61 -9.48 25.46 2.82
C ILE A 61 -9.43 24.01 3.30
N CYS A 62 -9.88 23.07 2.47
CA CYS A 62 -9.84 21.65 2.80
C CYS A 62 -8.41 21.11 2.86
N GLU A 63 -7.50 21.58 2.00
CA GLU A 63 -6.10 21.17 2.03
C GLU A 63 -5.39 21.65 3.31
N GLU A 64 -5.69 22.86 3.76
CA GLU A 64 -5.20 23.38 5.04
C GLU A 64 -5.71 22.55 6.22
N PHE A 65 -7.03 22.29 6.28
CA PHE A 65 -7.65 21.44 7.30
C PHE A 65 -7.05 20.02 7.32
N LEU A 66 -6.80 19.44 6.14
CA LEU A 66 -6.23 18.09 6.03
C LEU A 66 -4.72 18.07 6.31
N SER A 67 -4.02 19.20 6.26
CA SER A 67 -2.58 19.28 6.58
C SER A 67 -2.30 19.22 8.08
N THR A 68 -3.24 19.63 8.93
CA THR A 68 -3.14 19.61 10.40
C THR A 68 -3.82 18.40 11.03
N PHE A 69 -3.85 17.29 10.30
CA PHE A 69 -4.60 16.09 10.67
C PHE A 69 -4.09 15.40 11.95
N GLU A 70 -5.02 14.79 12.67
CA GLU A 70 -4.66 13.92 13.79
C GLU A 70 -4.11 12.57 13.29
N LYS A 71 -3.15 12.00 14.01
CA LYS A 71 -2.47 10.73 13.70
C LYS A 71 -3.44 9.59 13.35
N ARG A 72 -4.60 9.53 14.02
CA ARG A 72 -5.65 8.53 13.79
C ARG A 72 -6.29 8.61 12.39
N HIS A 73 -6.22 9.76 11.74
CA HIS A 73 -6.83 10.02 10.44
C HIS A 73 -5.85 9.94 9.27
N VAL A 74 -4.58 9.55 9.50
CA VAL A 74 -3.53 9.51 8.46
C VAL A 74 -3.97 8.81 7.17
N PHE A 75 -4.58 7.62 7.27
CA PHE A 75 -5.00 6.86 6.10
C PHE A 75 -6.09 7.55 5.31
N ARG A 76 -7.04 8.18 6.02
CA ARG A 76 -8.16 8.88 5.42
C ARG A 76 -7.69 10.15 4.71
N VAL A 77 -6.77 10.89 5.33
CA VAL A 77 -6.14 12.06 4.72
C VAL A 77 -5.39 11.65 3.47
N LEU A 78 -4.56 10.60 3.55
CA LEU A 78 -3.80 10.09 2.40
C LEU A 78 -4.72 9.73 1.22
N GLU A 79 -5.85 9.08 1.48
CA GLU A 79 -6.84 8.72 0.47
C GLU A 79 -7.51 9.96 -0.16
N LEU A 80 -7.99 10.89 0.67
CA LEU A 80 -8.62 12.13 0.20
C LEU A 80 -7.63 12.97 -0.61
N SER A 81 -6.44 13.21 -0.08
CA SER A 81 -5.41 14.00 -0.73
C SER A 81 -5.00 13.41 -2.08
N ARG A 82 -4.89 12.07 -2.18
CA ARG A 82 -4.64 11.39 -3.46
C ARG A 82 -5.81 11.55 -4.43
N ARG A 83 -7.05 11.37 -3.97
CA ARG A 83 -8.26 11.44 -4.81
C ARG A 83 -8.49 12.82 -5.42
N TYR A 84 -8.21 13.88 -4.65
CA TYR A 84 -8.45 15.27 -5.06
C TYR A 84 -7.17 16.01 -5.47
N GLY A 85 -6.01 15.35 -5.46
CA GLY A 85 -4.74 15.94 -5.93
C GLY A 85 -4.15 17.00 -4.99
N MET A 86 -4.46 16.95 -3.70
CA MET A 86 -3.97 17.90 -2.69
C MET A 86 -2.54 17.53 -2.29
N LYS A 87 -1.56 18.27 -2.82
CA LYS A 87 -0.15 17.92 -2.71
C LYS A 87 0.41 18.11 -1.30
N LYS A 88 0.03 19.20 -0.61
CA LYS A 88 0.57 19.54 0.72
C LYS A 88 0.12 18.51 1.75
N SER A 89 -1.19 18.25 1.81
CA SER A 89 -1.75 17.26 2.75
C SER A 89 -1.31 15.83 2.40
N PHE A 90 -1.13 15.51 1.11
CA PHE A 90 -0.54 14.23 0.71
C PHE A 90 0.89 14.08 1.22
N TYR A 91 1.75 15.08 1.01
CA TYR A 91 3.14 15.03 1.44
C TYR A 91 3.27 14.86 2.96
N GLU A 92 2.56 15.67 3.74
CA GLU A 92 2.61 15.60 5.22
C GLU A 92 2.10 14.25 5.74
N SER A 93 0.98 13.76 5.21
CA SER A 93 0.41 12.46 5.62
C SER A 93 1.27 11.28 5.19
N HIS A 94 1.85 11.34 4.00
CA HIS A 94 2.75 10.32 3.48
C HIS A 94 4.09 10.29 4.24
N TYR A 95 4.65 11.45 4.55
CA TYR A 95 5.86 11.56 5.36
C TYR A 95 5.64 10.99 6.77
N TYR A 96 4.52 11.35 7.42
CA TYR A 96 4.16 10.81 8.72
C TYR A 96 3.97 9.28 8.69
N LEU A 97 3.26 8.77 7.67
CA LEU A 97 3.07 7.33 7.44
C LEU A 97 4.41 6.62 7.23
N SER A 98 5.29 7.17 6.39
CA SER A 98 6.59 6.57 6.07
C SER A 98 7.48 6.47 7.31
N LYS A 99 7.48 7.51 8.16
CA LYS A 99 8.28 7.56 9.39
C LYS A 99 7.75 6.63 10.49
N ASN A 100 6.43 6.51 10.63
CA ASN A 100 5.79 5.77 11.72
C ASN A 100 5.02 4.54 11.25
N PHE A 101 5.44 3.96 10.12
CA PHE A 101 4.69 2.93 9.41
C PHE A 101 4.24 1.77 10.31
N ASN A 102 5.15 1.22 11.11
CA ASN A 102 4.88 0.11 12.01
C ASN A 102 3.83 0.45 13.10
N GLN A 103 3.75 1.71 13.52
CA GLN A 103 2.70 2.16 14.45
C GLN A 103 1.37 2.35 13.72
N CYS A 104 1.40 2.93 12.52
CA CYS A 104 0.20 3.18 11.71
C CYS A 104 -0.50 1.87 11.32
N ILE A 105 0.25 0.86 10.87
CA ILE A 105 -0.32 -0.42 10.44
C ILE A 105 -1.03 -1.16 11.58
N ASN A 106 -0.52 -1.03 12.82
CA ASN A 106 -1.12 -1.63 14.01
C ASN A 106 -2.40 -0.91 14.48
N MET A 107 -2.72 0.28 13.97
CA MET A 107 -3.94 0.98 14.33
C MET A 107 -5.18 0.20 13.89
N LYS A 108 -6.25 0.21 14.70
CA LYS A 108 -7.53 -0.43 14.36
C LYS A 108 -8.11 0.08 13.04
N ASN A 109 -7.88 1.35 12.73
CA ASN A 109 -8.36 1.99 11.50
C ASN A 109 -7.80 1.33 10.23
N PHE A 110 -6.64 0.67 10.30
CA PHE A 110 -6.08 -0.08 9.18
C PHE A 110 -6.99 -1.24 8.75
N LEU A 111 -7.67 -1.91 9.70
CA LEU A 111 -8.54 -3.05 9.39
C LEU A 111 -9.77 -2.67 8.56
N GLN A 112 -10.17 -1.40 8.64
CA GLN A 112 -11.33 -0.84 7.95
C GLN A 112 -11.00 -0.29 6.56
N LEU A 113 -9.71 -0.31 6.15
CA LEU A 113 -9.31 0.23 4.87
C LEU A 113 -9.73 -0.69 3.72
N PRO A 114 -10.11 -0.12 2.57
CA PRO A 114 -10.36 -0.90 1.38
C PRO A 114 -9.05 -1.49 0.84
N TYR A 115 -9.17 -2.62 0.16
CA TYR A 115 -8.05 -3.30 -0.51
C TYR A 115 -7.19 -2.36 -1.36
N THR A 116 -7.82 -1.44 -2.11
CA THR A 116 -7.13 -0.50 -3.00
C THR A 116 -6.15 0.38 -2.23
N THR A 117 -6.58 0.92 -1.09
CA THR A 117 -5.73 1.76 -0.23
C THR A 117 -4.59 0.95 0.37
N ILE A 118 -4.86 -0.26 0.89
CA ILE A 118 -3.83 -1.15 1.44
C ILE A 118 -2.80 -1.52 0.38
N SER A 119 -3.26 -1.96 -0.80
CA SER A 119 -2.38 -2.33 -1.91
C SER A 119 -1.47 -1.18 -2.32
N ASN A 120 -1.99 0.05 -2.36
CA ASN A 120 -1.19 1.21 -2.70
C ASN A 120 -0.14 1.54 -1.62
N ILE A 121 -0.48 1.38 -0.35
CA ILE A 121 0.47 1.59 0.76
C ILE A 121 1.58 0.55 0.73
N LEU A 122 1.25 -0.72 0.44
CA LEU A 122 2.24 -1.80 0.37
C LEU A 122 3.12 -1.74 -0.89
N ALA A 123 2.58 -1.20 -1.98
CA ALA A 123 3.33 -0.97 -3.21
C ALA A 123 4.33 0.19 -3.11
N ASP A 124 4.25 0.99 -2.03
CA ASP A 124 5.10 2.15 -1.85
C ASP A 124 6.53 1.75 -1.44
N GLU A 125 7.48 2.01 -2.34
CA GLU A 125 8.89 1.70 -2.13
C GLU A 125 9.61 2.74 -1.26
N THR A 126 9.07 3.95 -1.10
CA THR A 126 9.70 5.00 -0.29
C THR A 126 9.68 4.66 1.20
N ILE A 127 8.80 3.75 1.61
CA ILE A 127 8.72 3.26 2.98
C ILE A 127 9.82 2.23 3.22
N GLN A 128 10.95 2.70 3.76
CA GLN A 128 12.14 1.87 3.99
C GLN A 128 12.10 1.13 5.33
N ASN A 129 11.57 1.77 6.38
CA ASN A 129 11.57 1.25 7.77
C ASN A 129 10.39 0.33 8.08
N ARG A 130 9.94 -0.47 7.10
CA ARG A 130 8.86 -1.44 7.29
C ARG A 130 9.38 -2.68 8.00
N ASP A 131 8.71 -3.06 9.08
CA ASP A 131 8.83 -4.40 9.64
C ASP A 131 7.84 -5.31 8.91
N GLU A 132 8.38 -6.17 8.03
CA GLU A 132 7.55 -7.06 7.21
C GLU A 132 6.81 -8.10 8.06
N THR A 133 7.32 -8.42 9.25
CA THR A 133 6.71 -9.28 10.27
C THR A 133 5.35 -8.72 10.72
N ILE A 134 5.35 -7.42 11.04
CA ILE A 134 4.15 -6.68 11.44
C ILE A 134 3.21 -6.53 10.24
N VAL A 135 3.76 -6.31 9.04
CA VAL A 135 2.95 -6.22 7.80
C VAL A 135 2.20 -7.52 7.54
N LEU A 136 2.90 -8.66 7.60
CA LEU A 136 2.34 -9.98 7.34
C LEU A 136 1.21 -10.31 8.32
N SER A 137 1.50 -10.21 9.62
CA SER A 137 0.51 -10.46 10.68
C SER A 137 -0.70 -9.53 10.58
N ARG A 138 -0.50 -8.27 10.20
CA ARG A 138 -1.60 -7.33 10.03
C ARG A 138 -2.45 -7.61 8.80
N ILE A 139 -1.84 -7.99 7.68
CA ILE A 139 -2.56 -8.39 6.46
C ILE A 139 -3.39 -9.64 6.73
N LEU A 140 -2.83 -10.62 7.45
CA LEU A 140 -3.58 -11.80 7.90
C LEU A 140 -4.82 -11.40 8.70
N ASN A 141 -4.64 -10.55 9.71
CA ASN A 141 -5.75 -10.07 10.52
C ASN A 141 -6.79 -9.32 9.66
N TRP A 142 -6.37 -8.53 8.67
CA TRP A 142 -7.27 -7.86 7.73
C TRP A 142 -8.06 -8.86 6.87
N ILE A 143 -7.42 -9.91 6.35
CA ILE A 143 -8.07 -10.96 5.55
C ILE A 143 -9.11 -11.70 6.39
N THR A 144 -8.74 -12.15 7.59
CA THR A 144 -9.63 -12.88 8.50
C THR A 144 -10.79 -12.02 8.96
N SER A 145 -10.53 -10.77 9.35
CA SER A 145 -11.57 -9.84 9.82
C SER A 145 -12.58 -9.45 8.75
N ASN A 146 -12.14 -9.36 7.48
CA ASN A 146 -13.01 -9.00 6.36
C ASN A 146 -13.52 -10.21 5.57
N HIS A 147 -13.27 -11.44 6.04
CA HIS A 147 -13.66 -12.70 5.38
C HIS A 147 -13.34 -12.71 3.87
N VAL A 148 -12.12 -12.28 3.52
CA VAL A 148 -11.74 -12.17 2.10
C VAL A 148 -11.41 -13.55 1.57
N GLU A 149 -12.29 -14.11 0.75
CA GLU A 149 -12.10 -15.42 0.10
C GLU A 149 -11.46 -15.33 -1.30
N ASN A 150 -11.39 -14.11 -1.86
CA ASN A 150 -10.88 -13.92 -3.21
C ASN A 150 -9.36 -14.16 -3.27
N SER A 151 -8.99 -15.33 -3.79
CA SER A 151 -7.60 -15.76 -3.96
C SER A 151 -6.71 -14.78 -4.74
N GLN A 152 -7.27 -14.03 -5.69
CA GLN A 152 -6.50 -13.05 -6.49
C GLN A 152 -6.11 -11.82 -5.66
N ILE A 153 -7.03 -11.33 -4.81
CA ILE A 153 -6.80 -10.20 -3.92
C ILE A 153 -5.71 -10.55 -2.92
N ILE A 154 -5.87 -11.71 -2.28
CA ILE A 154 -4.89 -12.29 -1.36
C ILE A 154 -3.52 -12.35 -2.05
N MET A 155 -3.42 -13.02 -3.19
CA MET A 155 -2.16 -13.14 -3.94
C MET A 155 -1.54 -11.78 -4.29
N HIS A 156 -2.33 -10.79 -4.71
CA HIS A 156 -1.80 -9.47 -5.03
C HIS A 156 -1.19 -8.77 -3.81
N LEU A 157 -1.82 -8.87 -2.64
CA LEU A 157 -1.26 -8.33 -1.40
C LEU A 157 0.07 -9.00 -1.04
N PHE A 158 0.13 -10.34 -1.15
CA PHE A 158 1.34 -11.11 -0.84
C PHE A 158 2.52 -10.80 -1.76
N LYS A 159 2.28 -10.53 -3.05
CA LYS A 159 3.34 -10.10 -3.97
C LYS A 159 3.97 -8.75 -3.58
N ARG A 160 3.31 -7.95 -2.74
CA ARG A 160 3.82 -6.65 -2.24
C ARG A 160 4.61 -6.77 -0.93
N ILE A 161 4.57 -7.93 -0.28
CA ILE A 161 5.34 -8.21 0.94
C ILE A 161 6.79 -8.55 0.55
N ARG A 162 7.76 -7.99 1.27
CA ARG A 162 9.18 -8.24 1.02
C ARG A 162 9.62 -9.50 1.75
N TRP A 163 9.29 -10.66 1.19
CA TRP A 163 9.58 -11.99 1.77
C TRP A 163 11.06 -12.22 2.12
N ASN A 164 11.98 -11.57 1.40
CA ASN A 164 13.41 -11.67 1.66
C ASN A 164 13.86 -11.03 2.99
N LYS A 165 12.98 -10.31 3.68
CA LYS A 165 13.23 -9.70 4.98
C LYS A 165 12.48 -10.38 6.13
N LEU A 166 11.69 -11.42 5.84
CA LEU A 166 10.93 -12.17 6.83
C LEU A 166 11.74 -13.32 7.43
N ASP A 167 11.59 -13.54 8.73
CA ASP A 167 12.18 -14.68 9.43
C ASP A 167 11.43 -16.00 9.14
N TYR A 168 12.12 -17.13 9.27
CA TYR A 168 11.63 -18.45 8.87
C TYR A 168 10.41 -18.93 9.69
N GLU A 169 10.35 -18.63 10.99
CA GLU A 169 9.20 -19.00 11.84
C GLU A 169 7.91 -18.31 11.41
N GLN A 170 8.00 -17.03 11.03
CA GLN A 170 6.88 -16.22 10.55
C GLN A 170 6.37 -16.70 9.18
N GLN A 171 7.30 -17.12 8.32
CA GLN A 171 6.95 -17.77 7.07
C GLN A 171 6.16 -19.07 7.30
N ARG A 172 6.53 -19.86 8.33
CA ARG A 172 5.80 -21.07 8.73
C ARG A 172 4.43 -20.75 9.34
N GLU A 173 4.32 -19.75 10.20
CA GLU A 173 3.05 -19.32 10.80
C GLU A 173 2.01 -19.01 9.72
N TRP A 174 2.44 -18.32 8.66
CA TRP A 174 1.58 -18.06 7.52
C TRP A 174 1.23 -19.32 6.72
N LEU A 175 2.17 -20.25 6.50
CA LEU A 175 1.86 -21.53 5.83
C LEU A 175 0.73 -22.27 6.55
N THR A 176 0.74 -22.26 7.88
CA THR A 176 -0.32 -22.83 8.72
C THR A 176 -1.61 -22.04 8.59
N ALA A 177 -1.57 -20.72 8.76
CA ALA A 177 -2.75 -19.85 8.63
C ALA A 177 -3.39 -19.95 7.23
N SER A 178 -2.57 -20.12 6.18
CA SER A 178 -3.04 -20.31 4.82
C SER A 178 -3.71 -21.65 4.60
N HIS A 179 -3.25 -22.69 5.30
CA HIS A 179 -3.86 -24.01 5.26
C HIS A 179 -5.22 -24.00 6.00
N GLU A 180 -5.33 -23.21 7.06
CA GLU A 180 -6.60 -22.99 7.79
C GLU A 180 -7.57 -22.11 6.99
N LEU A 181 -7.07 -21.07 6.31
CA LEU A 181 -7.87 -20.19 5.45
C LEU A 181 -8.20 -20.83 4.09
N ALA A 182 -7.48 -21.87 3.69
CA ALA A 182 -7.62 -22.51 2.40
C ALA A 182 -7.94 -24.01 2.53
N GLU A 183 -9.23 -24.32 2.45
CA GLU A 183 -9.66 -25.51 1.71
C GLU A 183 -9.18 -25.47 0.22
N ASN A 184 -8.66 -24.33 -0.23
CA ASN A 184 -8.12 -24.09 -1.57
C ASN A 184 -6.62 -24.43 -1.71
N SER A 185 -6.32 -25.66 -2.13
CA SER A 185 -4.97 -26.17 -2.45
C SER A 185 -4.13 -25.24 -3.36
N LYS A 186 -4.78 -24.43 -4.20
CA LYS A 186 -4.15 -23.49 -5.14
C LYS A 186 -3.47 -22.31 -4.46
N LEU A 187 -4.02 -21.80 -3.35
CA LEU A 187 -3.40 -20.70 -2.60
C LEU A 187 -2.11 -21.16 -1.94
N THR A 188 -2.15 -22.30 -1.23
CA THR A 188 -0.98 -22.87 -0.55
C THR A 188 0.17 -23.16 -1.52
N LEU A 189 -0.12 -23.68 -2.72
CA LEU A 189 0.90 -23.91 -3.76
C LEU A 189 1.53 -22.61 -4.25
N LEU A 190 0.72 -21.57 -4.49
CA LEU A 190 1.22 -20.27 -4.97
C LEU A 190 2.08 -19.56 -3.93
N ILE A 191 1.75 -19.64 -2.65
CA ILE A 191 2.62 -19.03 -1.64
C ILE A 191 3.91 -19.85 -1.44
N LYS A 192 3.85 -21.19 -1.48
CA LYS A 192 5.08 -22.00 -1.52
C LYS A 192 6.01 -21.57 -2.66
N GLU A 193 5.45 -21.31 -3.84
CA GLU A 193 6.19 -20.80 -5.01
C GLU A 193 6.77 -19.39 -4.77
N GLN A 194 6.01 -18.46 -4.18
CA GLN A 194 6.55 -17.12 -3.86
C GLN A 194 7.66 -17.17 -2.82
N MET A 195 7.56 -18.08 -1.85
CA MET A 195 8.60 -18.30 -0.84
C MET A 195 9.88 -18.90 -1.44
N THR A 196 9.77 -19.92 -2.32
CA THR A 196 10.95 -20.46 -3.02
C THR A 196 11.59 -19.43 -3.93
N LEU A 197 10.81 -18.63 -4.67
CA LEU A 197 11.33 -17.53 -5.47
C LEU A 197 12.05 -16.46 -4.63
N ALA A 198 11.51 -16.13 -3.45
CA ALA A 198 12.14 -15.19 -2.53
C ALA A 198 13.47 -15.74 -1.97
N TYR A 199 13.49 -17.03 -1.61
CA TYR A 199 14.67 -17.74 -1.13
C TYR A 199 15.76 -17.82 -2.22
N GLU A 200 15.41 -18.22 -3.44
CA GLU A 200 16.33 -18.27 -4.58
C GLU A 200 16.88 -16.89 -4.93
N LYS A 201 16.06 -15.84 -4.89
CA LYS A 201 16.49 -14.46 -5.16
C LYS A 201 17.40 -13.91 -4.06
N SER A 202 17.21 -14.33 -2.81
CA SER A 202 18.14 -14.07 -1.71
C SER A 202 19.49 -14.76 -1.96
N ASN A 203 19.46 -16.03 -2.36
CA ASN A 203 20.65 -16.84 -2.62
C ASN A 203 21.44 -16.41 -3.88
N ARG A 204 20.75 -15.84 -4.87
CA ARG A 204 21.37 -15.20 -6.06
C ARG A 204 22.04 -13.86 -5.71
N ARG A 205 21.55 -13.13 -4.71
CA ARG A 205 22.17 -11.87 -4.24
C ARG A 205 23.44 -12.14 -3.45
N SER A 206 23.47 -13.15 -2.58
CA SER A 206 24.67 -13.58 -1.86
C SER A 206 25.79 -14.11 -2.79
N SER A 207 25.43 -14.74 -3.92
CA SER A 207 26.39 -15.20 -4.94
C SER A 207 26.86 -14.11 -5.91
N SER A 208 26.17 -12.96 -6.00
CA SER A 208 26.63 -11.80 -6.79
C SER A 208 27.65 -10.91 -6.06
N THR A 209 27.74 -11.02 -4.73
CA THR A 209 28.75 -10.33 -3.89
C THR A 209 30.04 -11.14 -3.70
N SER A 210 30.13 -12.36 -4.22
CA SER A 210 31.36 -13.15 -4.26
C SER A 210 31.74 -13.46 -5.71
N LYS A 211 32.65 -12.66 -6.28
CA LYS A 211 33.42 -13.12 -7.44
C LYS A 211 34.25 -14.37 -7.04
N PRO A 212 34.49 -15.29 -7.98
CA PRO A 212 34.56 -16.72 -7.71
C PRO A 212 35.93 -17.15 -7.15
N ILE A 213 35.92 -18.00 -6.13
CA ILE A 213 37.06 -18.87 -5.83
C ILE A 213 36.91 -20.10 -6.70
N GLU A 214 37.66 -20.11 -7.79
CA GLU A 214 37.93 -21.32 -8.55
C GLU A 214 38.62 -22.39 -7.69
N GLN A 215 38.31 -23.64 -8.02
CA GLN A 215 39.14 -24.84 -7.83
C GLN A 215 39.39 -25.32 -6.40
N LYS A 216 38.71 -26.42 -6.04
CA LYS A 216 39.35 -27.71 -5.69
C LYS A 216 38.29 -28.81 -5.50
N LEU A 217 37.72 -29.25 -6.61
CA LEU A 217 37.29 -30.63 -6.79
C LEU A 217 38.20 -31.18 -7.88
N ASN A 218 39.32 -31.78 -7.50
CA ASN A 218 40.00 -32.74 -8.36
C ASN A 218 40.45 -33.92 -7.51
N LEU A 219 39.67 -34.98 -7.69
CA LEU A 219 40.07 -36.37 -7.62
C LEU A 219 41.49 -36.53 -8.19
N ASN A 220 42.40 -37.10 -7.40
CA ASN A 220 43.60 -37.74 -7.94
C ASN A 220 43.58 -39.21 -7.52
N GLY A 221 42.92 -40.03 -8.33
CA GLY A 221 43.34 -41.41 -8.53
C GLY A 221 44.39 -41.43 -9.63
N SER A 222 45.54 -42.03 -9.32
CA SER A 222 46.40 -42.83 -10.22
C SER A 222 46.36 -42.53 -11.73
N ASP A 223 47.49 -42.16 -12.34
CA ASP A 223 48.41 -43.21 -12.81
C ASP A 223 49.77 -42.69 -13.32
N SER A 224 50.74 -43.56 -13.06
CA SER A 224 52.10 -43.80 -13.54
C SER A 224 52.76 -43.06 -14.72
N ARG A 225 54.11 -43.08 -14.60
CA ARG A 225 55.24 -42.97 -15.58
C ARG A 225 56.11 -41.73 -15.27
N GLN A 226 57.41 -41.81 -15.06
CA GLN A 226 58.43 -42.74 -15.54
C GLN A 226 59.74 -42.47 -14.75
N THR A 227 60.47 -43.55 -14.38
CA THR A 227 61.94 -43.74 -14.49
C THR A 227 62.89 -42.54 -14.18
N ASN A 228 64.00 -42.61 -13.44
CA ASN A 228 65.06 -43.62 -13.38
C ASN A 228 66.21 -43.14 -12.41
N ARG A 229 66.88 -44.07 -11.74
CA ARG A 229 68.35 -44.11 -11.44
C ARG A 229 69.10 -42.92 -10.80
N ASN A 230 69.59 -43.14 -9.56
CA ASN A 230 70.99 -43.41 -9.19
C ASN A 230 71.16 -43.26 -7.66
N ARG A 231 71.29 -44.33 -6.87
CA ARG A 231 72.54 -44.99 -6.43
C ARG A 231 73.70 -44.07 -6.04
N HIS A 232 74.03 -44.17 -4.74
CA HIS A 232 75.35 -44.25 -4.09
C HIS A 232 75.97 -43.04 -3.39
N ARG A 233 76.23 -43.29 -2.08
CA ARG A 233 77.40 -42.97 -1.26
C ARG A 233 77.77 -41.49 -1.07
N SER A 234 77.68 -41.02 0.17
CA SER A 234 78.77 -41.13 1.18
C SER A 234 78.22 -40.88 2.57
#